data_AF-A0A3M5WUN7-F1
#
_entry.id   AF-A0A3M5WUN7-F1
#
_cell.length_a   1.000
_cell.length_b   1.000
_cell.length_c   1.000
_cell.angle_alpha   90.00
_cell.angle_beta   90.00
_cell.angle_gamma   90.00
#
_symmetry.space_group_name_H-M   'P 1'
#
loop_
_entity.id
_entity.type
_entity.pdbx_description
1 polymer ?
#
loop_
_entity_poly.entity_id
_entity_poly.type
_entity_poly.pdbx_seq_one_letter_code
_entity_poly.pdbx_strand_id
1 'polypeptide(L)'
;RFSGARSHLDRIPEFDRQLAGQEKGLNDLTVEEYLKGREAFKNGEALRDPIVAADARKLLSRKMELSIVRELRLGGMSPEIADATAKKEVAEKMKTLSALHNPDMIAGGKDIINDLGDRRINSSIGPQWPSRIRGLDNAANLIPEASRSTTKINAKLKRCK
;
A
#
# COMPACT_ATOMS: atom_id res chain seq x y z
N ARG A 1 25.02 -21.16 3.61
CA ARG A 1 24.20 -21.22 4.84
C ARG A 1 23.10 -20.18 4.72
N PHE A 2 21.84 -20.58 4.51
CA PHE A 2 20.69 -19.66 4.54
C PHE A 2 20.01 -19.77 5.90
N SER A 3 20.47 -18.99 6.86
CA SER A 3 19.80 -18.78 8.14
C SER A 3 19.31 -17.35 8.15
N GLY A 4 18.04 -17.15 7.76
CA GLY A 4 17.48 -15.82 7.55
C GLY A 4 16.07 -15.69 8.10
N ALA A 5 15.79 -16.25 9.28
CA ALA A 5 14.66 -15.81 10.07
C ALA A 5 14.98 -14.39 10.57
N ARG A 6 14.76 -13.38 9.71
CA ARG A 6 14.75 -11.98 10.13
C ARG A 6 13.79 -11.87 11.32
N SER A 7 14.26 -11.24 12.39
CA SER A 7 13.53 -11.16 13.64
C SER A 7 12.16 -10.51 13.40
N HIS A 8 11.18 -10.77 14.28
CA HIS A 8 9.89 -10.08 14.18
C HIS A 8 10.06 -8.55 14.24
N LEU A 9 11.10 -8.08 14.94
CA LEU A 9 11.42 -6.66 15.12
C LEU A 9 11.89 -6.01 13.80
N ASP A 10 12.64 -6.73 12.96
CA ASP A 10 13.14 -6.20 11.68
C ASP A 10 12.00 -5.88 10.69
N ARG A 11 10.82 -6.42 10.94
CA ARG A 11 9.62 -6.20 10.12
C ARG A 11 8.74 -5.06 10.63
N ILE A 12 8.98 -4.56 11.84
CA ILE A 12 8.19 -3.47 12.44
C ILE A 12 8.25 -2.20 11.60
N PRO A 13 9.41 -1.73 11.10
CA PRO A 13 9.45 -0.52 10.29
C PRO A 13 8.62 -0.61 9.02
N GLU A 14 8.67 -1.76 8.32
CA GLU A 14 7.86 -1.98 7.12
C GLU A 14 6.38 -2.14 7.43
N PHE A 15 6.04 -2.78 8.56
CA PHE A 15 4.66 -2.83 9.06
C PHE A 15 4.13 -1.42 9.34
N ASP A 16 4.88 -0.60 10.06
CA ASP A 16 4.48 0.76 10.42
C ASP A 16 4.37 1.64 9.16
N ARG A 17 5.27 1.48 8.18
CA ARG A 17 5.19 2.17 6.88
C ARG A 17 3.93 1.81 6.11
N GLN A 18 3.63 0.52 5.96
CA GLN A 18 2.42 0.08 5.25
C GLN A 18 1.16 0.50 6.02
N LEU A 19 1.14 0.38 7.35
CA LEU A 19 0.01 0.85 8.16
C LEU A 19 -0.22 2.36 8.02
N ALA A 20 0.85 3.15 7.94
CA ALA A 20 0.76 4.59 7.68
C ALA A 20 0.25 4.88 6.26
N GLY A 21 0.64 4.08 5.27
CA GLY A 21 0.08 4.14 3.90
C GLY A 21 -1.43 3.93 3.89
N GLN A 22 -1.91 2.93 4.64
CA GLN A 22 -3.34 2.65 4.82
C GLN A 22 -4.07 3.80 5.50
N GLU A 23 -3.51 4.33 6.59
CA GLU A 23 -4.09 5.46 7.32
C GLU A 23 -4.18 6.70 6.42
N LYS A 24 -3.10 7.03 5.71
CA LYS A 24 -3.05 8.16 4.80
C LYS A 24 -4.09 8.01 3.70
N GLY A 25 -4.10 6.87 3.01
CA GLY A 25 -5.04 6.63 1.92
C GLY A 25 -6.49 6.70 2.41
N LEU A 26 -6.78 6.17 3.59
CA LEU A 26 -8.09 6.25 4.20
C LEU A 26 -8.50 7.71 4.48
N ASN A 27 -7.59 8.51 5.04
CA ASN A 27 -7.83 9.93 5.35
C ASN A 27 -7.86 10.84 4.10
N ASP A 28 -7.33 10.36 2.97
CA ASP A 28 -7.44 11.06 1.68
C ASP A 28 -8.86 10.94 1.08
N LEU A 29 -9.70 10.00 1.54
CA LEU A 29 -11.08 9.82 1.07
C LEU A 29 -12.04 10.85 1.69
N THR A 30 -13.01 11.31 0.91
CA THR A 30 -14.23 11.90 1.47
C THR A 30 -15.11 10.82 2.09
N VAL A 31 -16.05 11.21 2.97
CA VAL A 31 -17.03 10.28 3.52
C VAL A 31 -17.86 9.64 2.41
N GLU A 32 -18.20 10.41 1.38
CA GLU A 32 -18.91 9.90 0.21
C GLU A 32 -18.09 8.84 -0.53
N GLU A 33 -16.82 9.11 -0.84
CA GLU A 33 -15.94 8.15 -1.52
C GLU A 33 -15.74 6.88 -0.70
N TYR A 34 -15.55 7.02 0.61
CA TYR A 34 -15.42 5.90 1.53
C TYR A 34 -16.67 5.02 1.52
N LEU A 35 -17.87 5.59 1.68
CA LEU A 35 -19.12 4.83 1.71
C LEU A 35 -19.37 4.12 0.37
N LYS A 36 -19.15 4.81 -0.76
CA LYS A 36 -19.25 4.20 -2.11
C LYS A 36 -18.26 3.05 -2.29
N GLY A 37 -17.01 3.23 -1.88
CA GLY A 37 -16.00 2.17 -1.95
C GLY A 37 -16.35 0.97 -1.06
N ARG A 38 -16.86 1.22 0.16
CA ARG A 38 -17.30 0.17 1.08
C ARG A 38 -18.52 -0.59 0.56
N GLU A 39 -19.47 0.09 -0.07
CA GLU A 39 -20.62 -0.51 -0.73
C GLU A 39 -20.18 -1.37 -1.92
N ALA A 40 -19.38 -0.81 -2.84
CA ALA A 40 -18.83 -1.53 -3.98
C ALA A 40 -18.07 -2.79 -3.54
N PHE A 41 -17.29 -2.71 -2.46
CA PHE A 41 -16.61 -3.88 -1.91
C PHE A 41 -17.58 -4.95 -1.41
N LYS A 42 -18.62 -4.56 -0.66
CA LYS A 42 -19.64 -5.50 -0.13
C LYS A 42 -20.45 -6.15 -1.24
N ASN A 43 -20.75 -5.42 -2.30
CA ASN A 43 -21.50 -5.89 -3.46
C ASN A 43 -20.64 -6.72 -4.44
N GLY A 44 -19.32 -6.78 -4.22
CA GLY A 44 -18.38 -7.45 -5.13
C GLY A 44 -18.06 -6.65 -6.39
N GLU A 45 -18.47 -5.38 -6.47
CA GLU A 45 -18.20 -4.46 -7.58
C GLU A 45 -16.79 -3.87 -7.53
N ALA A 46 -16.15 -3.87 -6.36
CA ALA A 46 -14.74 -3.50 -6.20
C ALA A 46 -13.82 -4.63 -6.73
N LEU A 47 -13.90 -4.88 -8.03
CA LEU A 47 -13.13 -5.88 -8.73
C LEU A 47 -11.68 -5.39 -8.89
N ARG A 48 -10.74 -6.32 -8.70
CA ARG A 48 -9.32 -6.09 -8.99
C ARG A 48 -9.06 -6.40 -10.45
N ASP A 49 -8.45 -5.47 -11.16
CA ASP A 49 -7.87 -5.70 -12.46
C ASP A 49 -6.39 -6.12 -12.30
N PRO A 50 -6.02 -7.36 -12.67
CA PRO A 50 -4.62 -7.80 -12.64
C PRO A 50 -3.67 -6.91 -13.44
N ILE A 51 -4.16 -6.21 -14.48
CA ILE A 51 -3.38 -5.30 -15.31
C ILE A 51 -2.92 -4.09 -14.49
N VAL A 52 -3.79 -3.53 -13.65
CA VAL A 52 -3.46 -2.38 -12.79
C VAL A 52 -2.27 -2.72 -11.88
N ALA A 53 -2.28 -3.90 -11.27
CA ALA A 53 -1.17 -4.38 -10.45
C ALA A 53 0.10 -4.67 -11.26
N ALA A 54 -0.03 -5.28 -12.44
CA ALA A 54 1.11 -5.56 -13.31
C ALA A 54 1.80 -4.27 -13.79
N ASP A 55 1.02 -3.29 -14.26
CA ASP A 55 1.51 -2.01 -14.75
C ASP A 55 2.14 -1.18 -13.64
N ALA A 56 1.50 -1.12 -12.47
CA ALA A 56 2.08 -0.44 -11.31
C ALA A 56 3.40 -1.08 -10.88
N ARG A 57 3.49 -2.41 -10.84
CA ARG A 57 4.76 -3.10 -10.53
C ARG A 57 5.86 -2.77 -11.55
N LYS A 58 5.53 -2.71 -12.84
CA LYS A 58 6.47 -2.33 -13.91
C LYS A 58 6.92 -0.88 -13.81
N LEU A 59 6.00 0.04 -13.53
CA LEU A 59 6.29 1.46 -13.38
C LEU A 59 7.17 1.72 -12.15
N LEU A 60 6.77 1.16 -11.01
CA LEU A 60 7.45 1.37 -9.73
C LEU A 60 8.81 0.67 -9.69
N SER A 61 8.97 -0.49 -10.33
CA SER A 61 10.29 -1.13 -10.46
C SER A 61 11.26 -0.28 -11.26
N ARG A 62 10.81 0.31 -12.38
CA ARG A 62 11.62 1.24 -13.18
C ARG A 62 12.01 2.49 -12.40
N LYS A 63 11.06 3.06 -11.64
CA LYS A 63 11.35 4.21 -10.77
C LYS A 63 12.40 3.87 -9.71
N MET A 64 12.29 2.68 -9.11
CA MET A 64 13.27 2.18 -8.14
C MET A 64 14.65 1.97 -8.76
N GLU A 65 14.71 1.38 -9.96
CA GLU A 65 15.94 1.18 -10.72
C GLU A 65 16.64 2.51 -10.98
N LEU A 66 15.91 3.52 -11.49
CA LEU A 66 16.45 4.85 -11.75
C LEU A 66 16.98 5.54 -10.48
N SER A 67 16.32 5.35 -9.34
CA SER A 67 16.80 5.87 -8.05
C SER A 67 18.13 5.23 -7.65
N ILE A 68 18.21 3.90 -7.73
CA ILE A 68 19.43 3.17 -7.35
C ILE A 68 20.57 3.49 -8.31
N VAL A 69 20.32 3.57 -9.62
CA VAL A 69 21.34 4.00 -10.60
C VAL A 69 21.88 5.39 -10.22
N ARG A 70 21.00 6.34 -9.89
CA ARG A 70 21.42 7.69 -9.48
C ARG A 70 22.31 7.64 -8.23
N GLU A 71 21.91 6.89 -7.22
CA GLU A 71 22.67 6.74 -5.97
C GLU A 71 24.05 6.11 -6.21
N LEU A 72 24.11 5.01 -6.98
CA LEU A 72 25.37 4.34 -7.31
C LEU A 72 26.32 5.23 -8.11
N ARG A 73 25.78 6.01 -9.06
CA ARG A 73 26.58 6.97 -9.85
C ARG A 73 27.11 8.12 -8.99
N LEU A 74 26.30 8.63 -8.05
CA LEU A 74 26.76 9.63 -7.07
C LEU A 74 27.88 9.06 -6.18
N GLY A 75 27.87 7.75 -5.93
CA GLY A 75 28.94 7.02 -5.26
C GLY A 75 30.19 6.74 -6.11
N GLY A 76 30.25 7.22 -7.36
CA GLY A 76 31.42 7.07 -8.25
C GLY A 76 31.43 5.80 -9.10
N MET A 77 30.34 5.03 -9.12
CA MET A 77 30.22 3.85 -9.99
C MET A 77 30.06 4.25 -11.46
N SER A 78 30.69 3.52 -12.38
CA SER A 78 30.50 3.76 -13.82
C SER A 78 29.03 3.53 -14.23
N PRO A 79 28.52 4.21 -15.27
CA PRO A 79 27.15 4.06 -15.72
C PRO A 79 26.75 2.60 -15.99
N GLU A 80 27.59 1.84 -16.67
CA GLU A 80 27.31 0.47 -17.09
C GLU A 80 27.21 -0.49 -15.89
N ILE A 81 28.12 -0.33 -14.91
CA ILE A 81 28.12 -1.15 -13.69
C ILE A 81 26.93 -0.75 -12.81
N ALA A 82 26.61 0.55 -12.72
CA ALA A 82 25.46 1.05 -11.96
C ALA A 82 24.14 0.48 -12.49
N ASP A 83 23.94 0.52 -13.81
CA ASP A 83 22.75 -0.03 -14.47
C ASP A 83 22.61 -1.54 -14.23
N ALA A 84 23.69 -2.31 -14.41
CA ALA A 84 23.66 -3.75 -14.20
C ALA A 84 23.38 -4.11 -12.73
N THR A 85 23.99 -3.35 -11.79
CA THR A 85 23.80 -3.54 -10.34
C THR A 85 22.38 -3.21 -9.92
N ALA A 86 21.85 -2.07 -10.37
CA ALA A 86 20.48 -1.64 -10.06
C ALA A 86 19.45 -2.63 -10.58
N LYS A 87 19.58 -3.11 -11.83
CA LYS A 87 18.68 -4.14 -12.40
C LYS A 87 18.65 -5.41 -11.56
N LYS A 88 19.83 -5.90 -11.16
CA LYS A 88 19.94 -7.09 -10.31
C LYS A 88 19.30 -6.86 -8.93
N GLU A 89 19.60 -5.72 -8.30
CA GLU A 89 19.06 -5.40 -6.98
C GLU A 89 17.53 -5.26 -7.00
N VAL A 90 16.98 -4.54 -7.97
CA VAL A 90 15.53 -4.39 -8.14
C VAL A 90 14.88 -5.73 -8.42
N ALA A 91 15.47 -6.57 -9.28
CA ALA A 91 14.94 -7.91 -9.55
C ALA A 91 14.83 -8.76 -8.27
N GLU A 92 15.82 -8.69 -7.38
CA GLU A 92 15.77 -9.38 -6.08
C GLU A 92 14.71 -8.79 -5.15
N LYS A 93 14.62 -7.45 -5.03
CA LYS A 93 13.59 -6.79 -4.20
C LYS A 93 12.17 -7.13 -4.68
N MET A 94 11.95 -7.12 -6.00
CA MET A 94 10.64 -7.36 -6.60
C MET A 94 10.10 -8.78 -6.39
N LYS A 95 10.94 -9.74 -5.95
CA LYS A 95 10.49 -11.09 -5.52
C LYS A 95 9.68 -11.06 -4.22
N THR A 96 9.96 -10.09 -3.35
CA THR A 96 9.32 -9.99 -2.03
C THR A 96 8.25 -8.90 -1.96
N LEU A 97 8.28 -7.94 -2.89
CA LEU A 97 7.34 -6.82 -2.90
C LEU A 97 6.04 -7.12 -3.66
N SER A 98 4.92 -6.70 -3.10
CA SER A 98 3.62 -6.59 -3.75
C SER A 98 3.26 -5.14 -4.01
N ALA A 99 2.50 -4.90 -5.08
CA ALA A 99 1.73 -3.68 -5.23
C ALA A 99 0.74 -3.51 -4.07
N LEU A 100 0.62 -2.29 -3.56
CA LEU A 100 -0.25 -1.95 -2.43
C LEU A 100 -1.40 -1.04 -2.86
N HIS A 101 -2.61 -1.40 -2.43
CA HIS A 101 -3.76 -0.50 -2.38
C HIS A 101 -3.68 0.30 -1.08
N ASN A 102 -3.68 1.63 -1.16
CA ASN A 102 -3.65 2.53 -0.01
C ASN A 102 -4.82 3.54 -0.12
N PRO A 103 -5.95 3.34 0.59
CA PRO A 103 -6.21 2.25 1.53
C PRO A 103 -6.56 0.95 0.78
N ASP A 104 -6.63 -0.16 1.52
CA ASP A 104 -7.14 -1.43 1.00
C ASP A 104 -8.56 -1.23 0.45
N MET A 105 -8.93 -1.98 -0.58
CA MET A 105 -10.29 -2.00 -1.14
C MET A 105 -11.32 -2.41 -0.10
N ILE A 106 -10.94 -3.28 0.86
CA ILE A 106 -11.80 -3.58 2.02
C ILE A 106 -12.13 -2.28 2.76
N ALA A 107 -11.20 -1.34 2.92
CA ALA A 107 -11.41 -0.08 3.61
C ALA A 107 -11.97 1.04 2.72
N GLY A 108 -12.58 0.70 1.58
CA GLY A 108 -13.16 1.67 0.65
C GLY A 108 -12.15 2.24 -0.36
N GLY A 109 -10.96 1.64 -0.48
CA GLY A 109 -9.99 1.98 -1.51
C GLY A 109 -10.47 1.67 -2.92
N LYS A 110 -9.94 2.41 -3.89
CA LYS A 110 -10.13 2.17 -5.33
C LYS A 110 -9.04 1.21 -5.83
N ASP A 111 -9.25 0.58 -6.98
CA ASP A 111 -8.23 -0.25 -7.62
C ASP A 111 -7.14 0.62 -8.27
N ILE A 112 -6.34 1.27 -7.42
CA ILE A 112 -5.24 2.17 -7.78
C ILE A 112 -4.05 1.80 -6.89
N ILE A 113 -2.87 1.70 -7.51
CA ILE A 113 -1.63 1.31 -6.83
C ILE A 113 -0.62 2.43 -7.00
N ASN A 114 -0.12 2.94 -5.89
CA ASN A 114 0.89 4.00 -5.85
C ASN A 114 2.18 3.60 -5.13
N ASP A 115 2.24 2.38 -4.59
CA ASP A 115 3.34 1.93 -3.75
C ASP A 115 3.61 0.42 -3.85
N LEU A 116 4.82 0.02 -3.46
CA LEU A 116 5.26 -1.35 -3.30
C LEU A 116 5.59 -1.60 -1.83
N GLY A 117 5.30 -2.80 -1.32
CA GLY A 117 5.72 -3.18 0.03
C GLY A 117 5.86 -4.68 0.20
N ASP A 118 6.50 -5.08 1.30
CA ASP A 118 6.67 -6.50 1.62
C ASP A 118 5.32 -7.21 1.64
N ARG A 119 5.18 -8.22 0.78
CA ARG A 119 3.93 -8.96 0.57
C ARG A 119 3.45 -9.67 1.85
N ARG A 120 4.38 -10.15 2.68
CA ARG A 120 4.03 -10.86 3.93
C ARG A 120 3.42 -9.91 4.95
N ILE A 121 3.89 -8.66 4.97
CA ILE A 121 3.33 -7.60 5.78
C ILE A 121 1.97 -7.17 5.25
N ASN A 122 1.85 -6.96 3.95
CA ASN A 122 0.58 -6.59 3.32
C ASN A 122 -0.51 -7.64 3.62
N SER A 123 -0.18 -8.93 3.46
CA SER A 123 -1.09 -10.05 3.79
C SER A 123 -1.48 -10.14 5.26
N SER A 124 -0.73 -9.50 6.18
CA SER A 124 -1.06 -9.47 7.61
C SER A 124 -2.03 -8.34 8.00
N ILE A 125 -2.12 -7.28 7.19
CA ILE A 125 -2.96 -6.11 7.46
C ILE A 125 -4.41 -6.35 7.02
N GLY A 126 -4.62 -6.86 5.80
CA GLY A 126 -5.96 -7.07 5.22
C GLY A 126 -6.96 -7.79 6.14
N PRO A 127 -6.59 -8.95 6.73
CA PRO A 127 -7.48 -9.70 7.63
C PRO A 127 -7.89 -8.96 8.91
N GLN A 128 -7.23 -7.86 9.27
CA GLN A 128 -7.55 -7.07 10.46
C GLN A 128 -8.70 -6.09 10.22
N TRP A 129 -9.04 -5.79 8.97
CA TRP A 129 -10.08 -4.81 8.64
C TRP A 129 -11.48 -5.17 9.15
N PRO A 130 -12.01 -6.39 8.94
CA PRO A 130 -13.42 -6.68 9.25
C PRO A 130 -13.82 -6.40 10.70
N SER A 131 -12.93 -6.67 11.66
CA SER A 131 -13.21 -6.43 13.08
C SER A 131 -13.09 -4.95 13.47
N ARG A 132 -12.33 -4.14 12.72
CA ARG A 132 -11.96 -2.76 13.06
C ARG A 132 -12.74 -1.70 12.28
N ILE A 133 -13.19 -2.02 11.07
CA ILE A 133 -13.81 -1.06 10.16
C ILE A 133 -15.23 -0.65 10.56
N ARG A 134 -15.93 -1.48 11.35
CA ARG A 134 -17.34 -1.23 11.74
C ARG A 134 -17.56 0.11 12.46
N GLY A 135 -16.63 0.49 13.33
CA GLY A 135 -16.73 1.79 14.02
C GLY A 135 -16.66 2.97 13.06
N LEU A 136 -15.81 2.85 12.03
CA LEU A 136 -15.68 3.85 10.98
C LEU A 136 -16.90 3.88 10.04
N ASP A 137 -17.41 2.69 9.66
CA ASP A 137 -18.67 2.57 8.91
C ASP A 137 -19.81 3.31 9.63
N ASN A 138 -19.95 3.10 10.93
CA ASN A 138 -21.00 3.75 11.72
C ASN A 138 -20.82 5.27 11.76
N ALA A 139 -19.60 5.76 12.03
CA ALA A 139 -19.32 7.19 12.05
C ALA A 139 -19.56 7.87 10.69
N ALA A 140 -19.16 7.23 9.59
CA ALA A 140 -19.37 7.73 8.24
C ALA A 140 -20.86 7.85 7.89
N ASN A 141 -21.68 6.87 8.28
CA ASN A 141 -23.12 6.88 8.01
C ASN A 141 -23.89 7.98 8.78
N LEU A 142 -23.36 8.44 9.93
CA LEU A 142 -23.95 9.54 10.70
C LEU A 142 -23.73 10.92 10.06
N ILE A 143 -22.85 11.05 9.08
CA ILE A 143 -22.63 12.31 8.37
C ILE A 143 -23.80 12.58 7.42
N PRO A 144 -24.45 13.76 7.51
CA PRO A 144 -25.53 14.14 6.59
C PRO A 144 -25.08 14.09 5.14
N GLU A 145 -25.93 13.59 4.25
CA GLU A 145 -25.61 13.37 2.83
C GLU A 145 -25.03 14.61 2.15
N ALA A 146 -25.64 15.78 2.39
CA ALA A 146 -25.20 17.07 1.86
C ALA A 146 -23.76 17.46 2.24
N SER A 147 -23.19 16.87 3.30
CA SER A 147 -21.84 17.14 3.78
C SER A 147 -20.82 16.06 3.42
N ARG A 148 -21.25 14.92 2.86
CA ARG A 148 -20.37 13.75 2.68
C ARG A 148 -19.27 13.96 1.64
N SER A 149 -19.52 14.77 0.61
CA SER A 149 -18.57 15.06 -0.47
C SER A 149 -17.46 16.02 -0.05
N THR A 150 -17.65 16.80 1.01
CA THR A 150 -16.67 17.78 1.52
C THR A 150 -16.03 17.37 2.84
N THR A 151 -16.66 16.45 3.58
CA THR A 151 -16.11 15.90 4.83
C THR A 151 -15.11 14.80 4.52
N LYS A 152 -13.88 14.90 5.03
CA LYS A 152 -12.86 13.86 4.93
C LYS A 152 -13.00 12.81 6.03
N ILE A 153 -12.59 11.58 5.73
CA ILE A 153 -12.37 10.57 6.75
C ILE A 153 -11.22 11.00 7.65
N ASN A 154 -11.35 10.73 8.95
CA ASN A 154 -10.31 10.95 9.94
C ASN A 154 -10.18 9.73 10.85
N ALA A 155 -9.27 8.84 10.48
CA ALA A 155 -8.97 7.62 11.19
C ALA A 155 -7.51 7.61 11.66
N LYS A 156 -7.28 6.95 12.81
CA LYS A 156 -5.95 6.63 13.30
C LYS A 156 -5.80 5.11 13.40
N LEU A 157 -4.87 4.56 12.64
CA LEU A 157 -4.53 3.14 12.68
C LEU A 157 -3.41 2.92 13.69
N LYS A 158 -3.57 1.90 14.53
CA LYS A 158 -2.60 1.50 15.54
C LYS A 158 -2.38 -0.01 15.48
N ARG A 159 -1.14 -0.43 15.69
CA ARG A 159 -0.80 -1.84 15.87
C ARG A 159 -1.66 -2.48 16.96
N CYS A 160 -2.00 -3.75 16.78
CA CYS A 160 -2.45 -4.58 17.89
C CYS A 160 -1.34 -4.63 18.95
N LYS A 161 -1.71 -4.48 20.23
CA LYS A 161 -0.82 -4.76 21.34
C LYS A 161 -0.90 -6.23 21.71
#